data_AF-A0A5R8NM77-F1
#
_entry.id   AF-A0A5R8NM77-F1
#
_cell.length_a   1.000
_cell.length_b   1.000
_cell.length_c   1.000
_cell.angle_alpha   90.00
_cell.angle_beta   90.00
_cell.angle_gamma   90.00
#
_symmetry.space_group_name_H-M   'P 1'
#
loop_
_entity.id
_entity.type
_entity.pdbx_description
1 polymer ?
#
loop_
_entity_poly.entity_id
_entity_poly.type
_entity_poly.pdbx_seq_one_letter_code
_entity_poly.pdbx_strand_id
1 'polypeptide(L)'
;MSSGTQHTSTAVGAPPRAIAISAPREVLDYFGKCPACGYPANAIARTVTYSDGSTRELATGTCGLPCGWSGPVELTTMTGPRHR
;
A
#
# COMPACT_ATOMS: atom_id res chain seq x y z
N MET A 1 -26.41 -44.67 8.53
CA MET A 1 -25.04 -44.22 8.23
C MET A 1 -25.08 -43.58 6.85
N SER A 2 -25.63 -42.39 6.73
CA SER A 2 -24.91 -41.09 6.79
C SER A 2 -23.92 -40.93 5.64
N SER A 3 -24.26 -40.11 4.66
CA SER A 3 -23.31 -39.24 3.93
C SER A 3 -24.09 -38.33 2.98
N GLY A 4 -24.57 -37.22 3.53
CA GLY A 4 -25.01 -36.07 2.74
C GLY A 4 -23.78 -35.30 2.26
N THR A 5 -23.65 -35.15 0.94
CA THR A 5 -22.57 -34.39 0.32
C THR A 5 -22.91 -32.90 0.40
N GLN A 6 -22.26 -32.19 1.34
CA GLN A 6 -22.36 -30.74 1.45
C GLN A 6 -21.50 -30.09 0.35
N HIS A 7 -22.16 -29.45 -0.62
CA HIS A 7 -21.47 -28.54 -1.54
C HIS A 7 -21.25 -27.21 -0.81
N THR A 8 -19.99 -26.90 -0.50
CA THR A 8 -19.58 -25.61 0.05
C THR A 8 -19.77 -24.53 -1.00
N SER A 9 -20.70 -23.61 -0.73
CA SER A 9 -20.97 -22.43 -1.55
C SER A 9 -19.74 -21.51 -1.55
N THR A 10 -19.02 -21.44 -2.66
CA THR A 10 -17.92 -20.49 -2.84
C THR A 10 -18.53 -19.10 -3.02
N ALA A 11 -18.27 -18.20 -2.08
CA ALA A 11 -18.62 -16.79 -2.22
C ALA A 11 -17.87 -16.23 -3.45
N VAL A 12 -18.62 -15.91 -4.50
CA VAL A 12 -18.12 -15.15 -5.64
C VAL A 12 -17.62 -13.82 -5.09
N GLY A 13 -16.30 -13.64 -5.09
CA GLY A 13 -15.64 -12.46 -4.52
C GLY A 13 -16.24 -11.19 -5.11
N ALA A 14 -16.62 -10.26 -4.23
CA ALA A 14 -17.15 -8.96 -4.64
C ALA A 14 -16.22 -8.32 -5.70
N PRO A 15 -16.77 -7.62 -6.71
CA PRO A 15 -15.94 -7.00 -7.74
C PRO A 15 -14.91 -6.07 -7.10
N PRO A 16 -13.67 -6.01 -7.64
CA PRO A 16 -12.64 -5.12 -7.11
C PRO A 16 -13.19 -3.69 -7.07
N ARG A 17 -13.06 -3.04 -5.91
CA ARG A 17 -13.56 -1.68 -5.71
C ARG A 17 -12.91 -0.75 -6.75
N ALA A 18 -13.72 -0.15 -7.62
CA ALA A 18 -13.21 0.75 -8.64
C ALA A 18 -12.59 1.99 -8.00
N ILE A 19 -11.42 2.41 -8.51
CA ILE A 19 -10.73 3.62 -8.08
C ILE A 19 -11.41 4.83 -8.73
N ALA A 20 -11.83 5.81 -7.93
CA ALA A 20 -12.39 7.06 -8.41
C ALA A 20 -11.30 8.15 -8.53
N ILE A 21 -10.40 8.24 -7.54
CA ILE A 21 -9.34 9.26 -7.48
C ILE A 21 -8.04 8.61 -6.97
N SER A 22 -6.91 9.00 -7.57
CA SER A 22 -5.56 8.65 -7.13
C SER A 22 -4.68 9.91 -7.10
N ALA A 23 -4.21 10.32 -5.93
CA ALA A 23 -3.32 11.47 -5.77
C ALA A 23 -1.95 11.03 -5.22
N PRO A 24 -0.88 11.00 -6.05
CA PRO A 24 0.47 10.73 -5.58
C PRO A 24 1.08 11.96 -4.90
N ARG A 25 1.87 11.74 -3.86
CA ARG A 25 2.73 12.74 -3.23
C ARG A 25 4.08 12.11 -2.90
N GLU A 26 5.13 12.89 -3.02
CA GLU A 26 6.42 12.49 -2.47
C GLU A 26 6.38 12.57 -0.94
N VAL A 27 7.08 11.64 -0.28
CA VAL A 27 7.21 11.59 1.18
C VAL A 27 8.63 12.06 1.51
N LEU A 28 8.80 13.38 1.55
CA LEU A 28 10.13 14.01 1.72
C LEU A 28 10.77 13.71 3.09
N ASP A 29 9.96 13.28 4.06
CA ASP A 29 10.37 12.89 5.41
C ASP A 29 10.39 11.36 5.63
N TYR A 30 10.44 10.59 4.53
CA TYR A 30 10.70 9.16 4.60
C TYR A 30 12.21 8.88 4.65
N PHE A 31 12.67 8.32 5.76
CA PHE A 31 14.09 7.96 6.00
C PHE A 31 14.32 6.45 6.06
N GLY A 32 13.54 5.67 5.30
CA GLY A 32 13.68 4.22 5.25
C GLY A 32 14.98 3.77 4.56
N LYS A 33 15.37 2.52 4.81
CA LYS A 33 16.51 1.87 4.17
C LYS A 33 16.03 0.82 3.18
N CYS A 34 16.74 0.72 2.06
CA CYS A 34 16.59 -0.36 1.10
C CYS A 34 16.87 -1.71 1.79
N PRO A 35 15.93 -2.68 1.76
CA PRO A 35 16.14 -3.99 2.37
C PRO A 35 17.18 -4.82 1.60
N ALA A 36 17.46 -4.49 0.34
CA ALA A 36 18.43 -5.23 -0.48
C ALA A 36 19.88 -4.84 -0.20
N CYS A 37 20.17 -3.54 0.04
CA CYS A 37 21.56 -3.06 0.18
C CYS A 37 21.80 -2.09 1.35
N GLY A 38 20.77 -1.74 2.12
CA GLY A 38 20.89 -0.87 3.30
C GLY A 38 21.01 0.63 3.02
N TYR A 39 21.12 1.06 1.77
CA TYR A 39 21.16 2.48 1.40
C TYR A 39 19.82 3.18 1.64
N PRO A 40 19.81 4.52 1.80
CA PRO A 40 18.57 5.28 1.90
C PRO A 40 17.63 5.01 0.72
N ALA A 41 16.34 4.92 1.02
CA ALA A 41 15.27 4.79 0.05
C ALA A 41 14.37 6.03 0.10
N ASN A 42 13.89 6.48 -1.05
CA ASN A 42 12.85 7.52 -1.16
C ASN A 42 11.48 6.85 -1.21
N ALA A 43 10.40 7.57 -0.85
CA ALA A 43 9.05 7.02 -0.95
C ALA A 43 8.05 7.97 -1.62
N ILE A 44 7.11 7.37 -2.34
CA ILE A 44 5.92 8.02 -2.87
C ILE A 44 4.70 7.41 -2.18
N ALA A 45 3.86 8.26 -1.61
CA ALA A 45 2.55 7.87 -1.09
C ALA A 45 1.46 8.16 -2.12
N ARG A 46 0.41 7.34 -2.14
CA ARG A 46 -0.80 7.54 -2.93
C ARG A 46 -2.01 7.39 -2.04
N THR A 47 -2.85 8.41 -2.00
CA THR A 47 -4.21 8.28 -1.47
C THR A 47 -5.11 7.81 -2.59
N VAL A 48 -5.69 6.62 -2.41
CA VAL A 48 -6.66 6.01 -3.30
C VAL A 48 -8.03 6.23 -2.70
N THR A 49 -8.92 6.90 -3.43
CA THR A 49 -10.35 6.99 -3.09
C THR A 49 -11.11 6.04 -4.01
N TYR A 50 -11.85 5.13 -3.40
CA TYR A 50 -12.70 4.17 -4.11
C TYR A 50 -14.08 4.76 -4.40
N SER A 51 -14.78 4.16 -5.35
CA SER A 51 -16.14 4.53 -5.76
C SER A 51 -17.18 4.43 -4.63
N ASP A 52 -16.93 3.63 -3.60
CA ASP A 52 -17.76 3.55 -2.39
C ASP A 52 -17.45 4.67 -1.37
N GLY A 53 -16.56 5.59 -1.71
CA GLY A 53 -16.11 6.69 -0.84
C GLY A 53 -15.04 6.29 0.17
N SER A 54 -14.69 5.00 0.29
CA SER A 54 -13.60 4.58 1.17
C SER A 54 -12.25 5.06 0.62
N THR A 55 -11.31 5.34 1.53
CA THR A 55 -9.96 5.78 1.18
C THR A 55 -8.91 4.82 1.73
N ARG A 56 -7.79 4.71 1.02
CA ARG A 56 -6.62 3.95 1.45
C ARG A 56 -5.35 4.71 1.08
N GLU A 57 -4.42 4.82 2.02
CA GLU A 57 -3.07 5.29 1.74
C GLU A 57 -2.17 4.10 1.44
N LEU A 58 -1.39 4.19 0.36
CA LEU A 58 -0.40 3.21 -0.06
C LEU A 58 0.93 3.92 -0.26
N ALA A 59 2.04 3.32 0.14
CA ALA A 59 3.36 3.86 -0.14
C ALA A 59 4.28 2.85 -0.81
N THR A 60 5.13 3.37 -1.70
CA THR A 60 6.14 2.61 -2.41
C THR A 60 7.49 3.27 -2.20
N GLY A 61 8.45 2.49 -1.70
CA GLY A 61 9.84 2.90 -1.56
C GLY A 61 10.66 2.51 -2.79
N THR A 62 11.70 3.29 -3.07
CA THR A 62 12.68 3.03 -4.13
C THR A 62 14.09 3.30 -3.62
N CYS A 63 15.02 2.36 -3.85
CA CYS A 63 16.44 2.46 -3.54
C CYS A 63 17.04 3.71 -4.19
N GLY A 64 17.78 4.52 -3.43
CA GLY A 64 18.50 5.69 -3.96
C GLY A 64 19.77 5.35 -4.76
N LEU A 65 20.04 4.08 -5.01
CA LEU A 65 21.26 3.55 -5.62
C LEU A 65 20.94 2.50 -6.71
N PRO A 66 21.92 2.11 -7.55
CA PRO A 66 21.70 1.19 -8.68
C PRO A 66 21.30 -0.24 -8.29
N CYS A 67 21.07 -0.51 -7.00
CA CYS A 67 20.54 -1.78 -6.51
C CYS A 67 19.14 -2.10 -7.07
N GLY A 68 18.40 -1.07 -7.50
CA GLY A 68 17.16 -1.22 -8.28
C GLY A 68 15.93 -1.64 -7.49
N TRP A 69 16.03 -1.85 -6.17
CA TRP A 69 14.89 -2.25 -5.37
C TRP A 69 13.78 -1.19 -5.37
N SER A 70 12.55 -1.63 -5.59
CA SER A 70 11.32 -0.89 -5.29
C SER A 70 10.28 -1.83 -4.69
N GLY A 71 9.45 -1.32 -3.78
CA GLY A 71 8.47 -2.16 -3.09
C GLY A 71 7.59 -1.42 -2.10
N PRO A 72 6.59 -2.09 -1.51
CA PRO A 72 5.73 -1.50 -0.50
C PRO A 72 6.54 -1.11 0.72
N VAL A 73 6.21 0.05 1.30
CA VAL A 73 6.80 0.53 2.56
C VAL A 73 5.71 1.02 3.48
N GLU A 74 5.92 0.84 4.78
CA GLU A 74 5.09 1.48 5.79
C GLU A 74 5.48 2.96 5.89
N LEU A 75 4.48 3.84 5.94
CA LEU A 75 4.70 5.26 6.20
C LEU A 75 4.90 5.47 7.70
N THR A 76 6.14 5.39 8.15
CA THR A 76 6.55 5.96 9.44
C THR A 76 6.99 7.40 9.20
N THR A 77 6.01 8.30 9.11
CA THR A 77 6.26 9.75 9.09
C THR A 77 6.97 10.11 10.39
N MET A 78 8.27 10.43 10.34
CA MET A 78 9.06 10.65 11.57
C MET A 78 8.64 11.92 12.31
N THR A 79 8.11 12.89 11.57
CA THR A 79 7.25 13.92 12.15
C THR A 79 5.84 13.39 12.22
N GLY A 80 5.33 13.16 13.44
CA GLY A 80 3.92 12.87 13.68
C GLY A 80 3.00 13.93 13.05
N PRO A 81 1.68 13.71 13.05
CA PRO A 81 0.73 14.62 12.41
C PRO A 81 1.04 16.06 12.82
N ARG A 82 1.30 16.91 11.82
CA ARG A 82 1.45 18.35 12.05
C ARG A 82 0.10 18.85 12.59
N HIS A 83 0.00 18.99 13.91
CA HIS A 83 -1.08 19.72 14.54
C HIS A 83 -1.03 21.15 13.96
N ARG A 84 -2.06 21.48 13.19
CA ARG A 84 -2.35 22.84 12.75
C ARG A 84 -3.31 23.47 13.74
#